data_AF-A0A6P0Z678-F1
#
_entry.id   AF-A0A6P0Z678-F1
#
_cell.length_a   1.000
_cell.length_b   1.000
_cell.length_c   1.000
_cell.angle_alpha   90.00
_cell.angle_beta   90.00
_cell.angle_gamma   90.00
#
_symmetry.space_group_name_H-M   'P 1'
#
loop_
_entity.id
_entity.type
_entity.pdbx_description
1 polymer ?
#
loop_
_entity_poly.entity_id
_entity_poly.type
_entity_poly.pdbx_seq_one_letter_code
_entity_poly.pdbx_strand_id
1 'polypeptide(L)'
;MGKGMLSSTLPVRFALEFFGEGGLFEGDVLLSNDPYHGGGHLPDYNVYAPVVVDGEVVLIALIQCHHADTGGGMPGGYNVE
;
A
#
# COMPACT_ATOMS: atom_id res chain seq x y z
N MET A 1 -1.68 -24.99 6.10
CA MET A 1 -2.13 -23.88 6.96
C MET A 1 -1.84 -22.59 6.20
N GLY A 2 -2.78 -22.15 5.37
CA GLY A 2 -2.58 -20.96 4.53
C GLY A 2 -2.55 -19.73 5.43
N LYS A 3 -1.40 -19.05 5.50
CA LYS A 3 -1.33 -17.73 6.12
C LYS A 3 -2.08 -16.79 5.18
N GLY A 4 -3.35 -16.51 5.49
CA GLY A 4 -4.09 -15.46 4.82
C GLY A 4 -3.31 -14.16 4.98
N MET A 5 -2.80 -13.64 3.88
CA MET A 5 -2.21 -12.30 3.85
C MET A 5 -3.40 -11.34 3.81
N LEU A 6 -3.58 -10.52 4.84
CA LEU A 6 -4.67 -9.55 4.93
C LEU A 6 -4.43 -8.33 4.00
N SER A 7 -3.25 -8.21 3.39
CA SER A 7 -2.88 -7.11 2.50
C SER A 7 -1.93 -7.63 1.41
N SER A 8 -2.07 -7.14 0.18
CA SER A 8 -1.22 -7.56 -0.94
C SER A 8 0.23 -7.09 -0.74
N THR A 9 1.21 -7.92 -1.11
CA THR A 9 2.63 -7.50 -1.13
C THR A 9 3.00 -6.70 -2.38
N LEU A 10 2.15 -6.69 -3.40
CA LEU A 10 2.43 -6.05 -4.69
C LEU A 10 2.61 -4.52 -4.59
N PRO A 11 1.80 -3.76 -3.81
CA PRO A 11 2.02 -2.33 -3.61
C PRO A 11 3.40 -2.02 -3.00
N VAL A 12 3.83 -2.85 -2.05
CA VAL A 12 5.15 -2.71 -1.41
C VAL A 12 6.26 -2.97 -2.43
N ARG A 13 6.13 -4.02 -3.26
CA ARG A 13 7.11 -4.31 -4.32
C ARG A 13 7.22 -3.16 -5.31
N PHE A 14 6.09 -2.63 -5.76
CA PHE A 14 6.06 -1.47 -6.64
C PHE A 14 6.77 -0.26 -6.01
N ALA A 15 6.49 0.04 -4.75
CA ALA A 15 7.15 1.15 -4.07
C ALA A 15 8.66 0.99 -3.99
N LEU A 16 9.15 -0.20 -3.62
CA LEU A 16 10.58 -0.50 -3.57
C LEU A 16 11.25 -0.34 -4.94
N GLU A 17 10.58 -0.75 -6.02
CA GLU A 17 11.07 -0.56 -7.39
C GLU A 17 11.04 0.92 -7.82
N PHE A 18 9.99 1.66 -7.46
CA PHE A 18 9.80 3.07 -7.83
C PHE A 18 10.81 4.00 -7.15
N PHE A 19 11.02 3.84 -5.84
CA PHE A 19 11.97 4.66 -5.09
C PHE A 19 13.41 4.19 -5.25
N GLY A 20 13.61 2.91 -5.62
CA GLY A 20 14.93 2.32 -5.84
C GLY A 20 15.73 2.08 -4.54
N GLU A 21 16.92 1.52 -4.70
CA GLU A 21 17.83 1.28 -3.58
C GLU A 21 18.24 2.60 -2.90
N GLY A 22 18.12 2.66 -1.57
CA GLY A 22 18.43 3.86 -0.80
C GLY A 22 17.40 5.00 -0.94
N GLY A 23 16.27 4.77 -1.61
CA GLY A 23 15.21 5.77 -1.79
C GLY A 23 14.18 5.86 -0.67
N LEU A 24 14.30 5.02 0.37
CA LEU A 24 13.43 5.02 1.55
C LEU A 24 14.24 5.30 2.81
N PHE A 25 13.69 6.16 3.66
CA PHE A 25 14.36 6.66 4.86
C PHE A 25 13.55 6.39 6.11
N GLU A 26 14.23 6.40 7.26
CA GLU A 26 13.56 6.32 8.56
C GLU A 26 12.57 7.47 8.72
N GLY A 27 11.33 7.16 9.09
CA GLY A 27 10.25 8.14 9.28
C GLY A 27 9.38 8.37 8.05
N ASP A 28 9.72 7.80 6.88
CA ASP A 28 8.85 7.86 5.71
C ASP A 28 7.53 7.12 5.96
N VAL A 29 6.44 7.70 5.44
CA VAL A 29 5.13 7.07 5.39
C VAL A 29 4.60 7.20 3.97
N LEU A 30 4.36 6.07 3.33
CA LEU A 30 3.88 5.98 1.96
C LEU A 30 2.39 5.62 1.96
N LEU A 31 1.67 6.23 1.02
CA LEU A 31 0.25 5.99 0.80
C LEU A 31 0.02 5.67 -0.67
N SER A 32 -0.66 4.56 -0.95
CA SER A 32 -1.07 4.18 -2.30
C SER A 32 -2.44 3.53 -2.29
N ASN A 33 -3.25 3.85 -3.30
CA ASN A 33 -4.51 3.16 -3.58
C ASN A 33 -4.60 2.77 -5.07
N ASP A 34 -3.45 2.66 -5.75
CA ASP A 34 -3.40 2.35 -7.18
C ASP A 34 -3.72 0.85 -7.42
N PRO A 35 -4.86 0.53 -8.06
CA PRO A 35 -5.24 -0.86 -8.31
C PRO A 35 -4.35 -1.54 -9.36
N TYR A 36 -3.69 -0.78 -10.23
CA TYR A 36 -2.82 -1.35 -11.28
C TYR A 36 -1.48 -1.84 -10.72
N HIS A 37 -1.07 -1.33 -9.56
CA HIS A 37 0.19 -1.68 -8.91
C HIS A 37 -0.02 -2.48 -7.62
N GLY A 38 -1.14 -3.21 -7.53
CA GLY A 38 -1.35 -4.22 -6.48
C GLY A 38 -2.40 -3.88 -5.43
N GLY A 39 -3.07 -2.73 -5.53
CA GLY A 39 -4.31 -2.46 -4.79
C GLY A 39 -5.46 -3.34 -5.30
N GLY A 40 -6.46 -3.61 -4.45
CA GLY A 40 -7.63 -4.41 -4.84
C GLY A 40 -8.53 -3.62 -5.77
N HIS A 41 -9.03 -2.49 -5.29
CA HIS A 41 -9.76 -1.49 -6.06
C HIS A 41 -9.58 -0.11 -5.41
N LEU A 42 -10.05 0.95 -6.07
CA LEU A 42 -9.75 2.34 -5.68
C LEU A 42 -10.01 2.70 -4.18
N PRO A 43 -11.08 2.17 -3.53
CA PRO A 43 -11.32 2.19 -2.08
C PRO A 43 -10.26 1.63 -1.14
N ASP A 44 -9.37 0.77 -1.62
CA ASP A 44 -8.39 0.09 -0.78
C ASP A 44 -7.11 0.93 -0.66
N TYR A 45 -6.96 1.63 0.46
CA TYR A 45 -5.76 2.42 0.75
C TYR A 45 -4.73 1.56 1.48
N ASN A 46 -3.52 1.54 0.94
CA ASN A 46 -2.34 0.90 1.53
C ASN A 46 -1.45 1.99 2.14
N VAL A 47 -1.22 1.90 3.45
CA VAL A 47 -0.27 2.73 4.17
C VAL A 47 0.91 1.85 4.57
N TYR A 48 2.13 2.23 4.23
CA TYR A 48 3.31 1.46 4.58
C TYR A 48 4.50 2.35 4.93
N ALA A 49 5.35 1.84 5.82
CA ALA A 49 6.51 2.53 6.36
C ALA A 49 7.71 1.58 6.46
N PRO A 50 8.93 2.02 6.10
CA PRO A 50 10.14 1.25 6.35
C PRO A 50 10.43 1.21 7.85
N VAL A 51 10.83 0.04 8.34
CA VAL A 51 11.43 -0.11 9.66
C VAL A 51 12.92 -0.20 9.47
N VAL A 52 13.63 0.77 10.04
CA VAL A 52 15.07 0.97 9.89
C VAL A 52 15.76 0.60 11.20
N VAL A 53 16.84 -0.16 11.11
CA VAL A 53 17.70 -0.54 12.25
C VAL A 53 19.15 -0.34 11.82
N ASP A 54 19.93 0.40 12.63
CA ASP A 54 21.34 0.70 12.34
C ASP A 54 21.58 1.31 10.94
N GLY A 55 20.62 2.08 10.43
CA GLY A 55 20.69 2.75 9.12
C GLY A 55 20.20 1.90 7.94
N GLU A 56 19.79 0.66 8.16
CA GLU A 56 19.35 -0.27 7.12
C GLU A 56 17.85 -0.59 7.22
N VAL A 57 17.14 -0.64 6.09
CA VAL A 57 15.74 -1.07 6.04
C VAL A 57 15.66 -2.58 6.24
N VAL A 58 15.09 -3.02 7.36
CA VAL A 58 15.01 -4.46 7.71
C VAL A 58 13.65 -5.09 7.39
N LEU A 59 12.59 -4.29 7.33
CA LEU A 59 11.25 -4.70 6.90
C LEU A 59 10.42 -3.49 6.46
N ILE A 60 9.31 -3.76 5.78
CA ILE A 60 8.26 -2.78 5.52
C ILE A 60 7.02 -3.17 6.33
N ALA A 61 6.55 -2.27 7.19
CA ALA A 61 5.26 -2.42 7.86
C ALA A 61 4.15 -1.90 6.94
N LEU A 62 3.04 -2.62 6.84
CA LEU A 62 1.94 -2.32 5.92
C LEU A 62 0.59 -2.54 6.63
N ILE A 63 -0.34 -1.63 6.37
CA ILE A 63 -1.77 -1.82 6.62
C ILE A 63 -2.57 -1.44 5.38
N GLN A 64 -3.54 -2.26 5.03
CA GLN A 64 -4.58 -1.90 4.05
C GLN A 64 -5.89 -1.62 4.80
N CYS A 65 -6.54 -0.52 4.46
CA CYS A 65 -7.88 -0.19 4.94
C CYS A 65 -8.80 0.10 3.76
N HIS A 66 -10.03 -0.40 3.85
CA HIS A 66 -11.07 -0.11 2.88
C HIS A 66 -11.82 1.15 3.29
N HIS A 67 -11.84 2.16 2.42
CA HIS A 67 -12.57 3.40 2.65
C HIS A 67 -13.91 3.35 1.91
N ALA A 68 -14.97 3.81 2.56
CA ALA A 68 -16.32 3.74 1.99
C ALA A 68 -16.49 4.56 0.70
N ASP A 69 -15.64 5.57 0.49
CA ASP A 69 -15.72 6.45 -0.68
C ASP A 69 -14.33 7.04 -1.00
N THR A 70 -14.04 7.24 -2.28
CA THR A 70 -12.79 7.84 -2.78
C THR A 70 -13.02 8.92 -3.84
N GLY A 71 -14.24 9.42 -3.97
CA GLY A 71 -14.64 10.43 -4.96
C GLY A 71 -14.86 9.88 -6.36
N GLY A 72 -15.38 8.66 -6.47
CA GLY A 72 -15.72 8.03 -7.76
C GLY A 72 -16.92 8.68 -8.46
N GLY A 73 -17.32 8.10 -9.59
CA GLY A 73 -18.49 8.58 -10.36
C GLY A 73 -19.83 8.47 -9.61
N MET A 74 -19.91 7.56 -8.64
CA MET A 74 -21.05 7.37 -7.75
C MET A 74 -20.59 7.27 -6.29
N PRO A 75 -21.44 7.63 -5.31
CA PRO A 75 -21.14 7.45 -3.90
C PRO A 75 -20.93 5.97 -3.54
N GLY A 76 -20.00 5.69 -2.63
CA GLY A 76 -19.80 4.37 -2.04
C GLY A 76 -18.68 3.53 -2.67
N GLY A 77 -17.90 4.09 -3.60
CA GLY A 77 -16.71 3.43 -4.16
C GLY A 77 -16.98 2.24 -5.10
N TYR A 78 -18.26 1.92 -5.35
CA TYR A 78 -18.72 0.92 -6.31
C TYR A 78 -19.72 1.56 -7.27
N ASN A 79 -19.38 1.60 -8.56
CA ASN A 79 -20.36 1.92 -9.59
C ASN A 79 -21.15 0.63 -9.89
N VAL A 80 -22.47 0.69 -9.74
CA VAL A 80 -23.38 -0.43 -10.01
C VAL A 80 -23.77 -0.55 -11.49
N GLU A 81 -23.36 0.43 -12.30
CA GLU A 81 -23.52 0.50 -13.75
C GLU A 81 -22.15 0.53 -14.43
#